data_AF-A0A9X4ITW2-F1
#
_entry.id   AF-A0A9X4ITW2-F1
#
_cell.length_a   1.000
_cell.length_b   1.000
_cell.length_c   1.000
_cell.angle_alpha   90.00
_cell.angle_beta   90.00
_cell.angle_gamma   90.00
#
_symmetry.space_group_name_H-M   'P 1'
#
loop_
_entity.id
_entity.type
_entity.pdbx_description
1 polymer ?
#
loop_
_entity_poly.entity_id
_entity_poly.type
_entity_poly.pdbx_seq_one_letter_code
_entity_poly.pdbx_strand_id
1 'polypeptide(L)'
;MVNTLAHADFDSEDNILIEKHPDFIGFRNPGLMRIPVQEAIAGGNSQCRNPAIHQMFLNIGLSEKAGSGIPKIYSNCRSQNWQPPHLYEKHELGQTLLELRMVNILSPELHQQLVDLFGENYKQLSELKRTILVTAVTESWFNHERICSLTSEHTREVTLALSQLVSAGYLNSAGKHKGKIYHLKGIEVPTPDNDAGKSISFVASPSAAQLSLFEPEPTTLVPDLKNDAPDLVPDLKHDVPDLNRNAPESTSSFTAEDQQLWAELRAIAQPVLQQQGRKNKPDVKNIILVLCAHAAPNCLRLSDLAELLGMNTETLRRHYLSPMVKEQQLYLAFPTVPNHPEQGYTTQNNTKLD
;
A
#
# COMPACT_ATOMS: atom_id res chain seq x y z
N MET A 1 -37.36 -4.79 -8.74
CA MET A 1 -38.82 -4.97 -8.96
C MET A 1 -39.19 -5.14 -10.43
N VAL A 2 -38.98 -4.17 -11.34
CA VAL A 2 -39.37 -4.36 -12.76
C VAL A 2 -38.64 -5.56 -13.39
N ASN A 3 -37.33 -5.68 -13.19
CA ASN A 3 -36.56 -6.86 -13.63
C ASN A 3 -37.11 -8.18 -13.06
N THR A 4 -37.56 -8.16 -11.81
CA THR A 4 -38.16 -9.30 -11.12
C THR A 4 -39.37 -9.80 -11.91
N LEU A 5 -40.30 -8.91 -12.28
CA LEU A 5 -41.52 -9.27 -13.01
C LEU A 5 -41.27 -9.57 -14.50
N ALA A 6 -40.38 -8.82 -15.16
CA ALA A 6 -40.10 -9.00 -16.58
C ALA A 6 -39.37 -10.32 -16.90
N HIS A 7 -38.65 -10.88 -15.93
CA HIS A 7 -37.83 -12.08 -16.11
C HIS A 7 -38.31 -13.32 -15.34
N ALA A 8 -39.37 -13.21 -14.54
CA ALA A 8 -39.96 -14.36 -13.85
C ALA A 8 -40.57 -15.36 -14.83
N ASP A 9 -40.47 -16.64 -14.47
CA ASP A 9 -41.09 -17.75 -15.20
C ASP A 9 -42.52 -17.98 -14.69
N PHE A 10 -43.49 -17.39 -15.40
CA PHE A 10 -44.91 -17.47 -15.01
C PHE A 10 -45.56 -18.82 -15.30
N ASP A 11 -44.87 -19.70 -16.03
CA ASP A 11 -45.32 -21.07 -16.27
C ASP A 11 -44.92 -22.03 -15.13
N SER A 12 -44.09 -21.57 -14.18
CA SER A 12 -43.71 -22.35 -12.99
C SER A 12 -44.79 -22.28 -11.91
N GLU A 13 -44.89 -23.34 -11.09
CA GLU A 13 -45.73 -23.36 -9.88
C GLU A 13 -45.13 -22.53 -8.72
N ASP A 14 -43.87 -22.12 -8.84
CA ASP A 14 -43.16 -21.31 -7.86
C ASP A 14 -43.59 -19.83 -7.89
N ASN A 15 -43.68 -19.23 -6.70
CA ASN A 15 -44.03 -17.82 -6.55
C ASN A 15 -42.82 -16.89 -6.64
N ILE A 16 -43.03 -15.70 -7.20
CA ILE A 16 -42.13 -14.56 -7.01
C ILE A 16 -42.19 -14.14 -5.54
N LEU A 17 -41.04 -14.06 -4.89
CA LEU A 17 -40.93 -13.62 -3.50
C LEU A 17 -40.03 -12.38 -3.41
N ILE A 18 -40.49 -11.38 -2.67
CA ILE A 18 -39.71 -10.17 -2.35
C ILE A 18 -39.70 -10.03 -0.83
N GLU A 19 -38.52 -10.14 -0.25
CA GLU A 19 -38.30 -9.99 1.19
C GLU A 19 -37.64 -8.65 1.46
N LYS A 20 -38.19 -7.87 2.41
CA LYS A 20 -37.62 -6.59 2.82
C LYS A 20 -37.36 -6.63 4.32
N HIS A 21 -36.10 -6.51 4.68
CA HIS A 21 -35.58 -6.34 6.02
C HIS A 21 -34.96 -4.94 6.16
N PRO A 22 -34.63 -4.48 7.39
CA PRO A 22 -34.00 -3.17 7.60
C PRO A 22 -32.67 -2.98 6.85
N ASP A 23 -31.90 -4.05 6.69
CA ASP A 23 -30.54 -4.07 6.15
C ASP A 23 -30.42 -4.88 4.85
N PHE A 24 -31.53 -5.46 4.36
CA PHE A 24 -31.51 -6.39 3.25
C PHE A 24 -32.80 -6.35 2.41
N ILE A 25 -32.67 -6.49 1.10
CA ILE A 25 -33.78 -6.74 0.19
C ILE A 25 -33.44 -7.95 -0.68
N GLY A 26 -34.25 -9.00 -0.59
CA GLY A 26 -34.14 -10.21 -1.39
C GLY A 26 -35.21 -10.27 -2.48
N PHE A 27 -34.82 -10.63 -3.69
CA PHE A 27 -35.73 -10.96 -4.78
C PHE A 27 -35.50 -12.41 -5.20
N ARG A 28 -36.56 -13.21 -5.23
CA ARG A 28 -36.54 -14.58 -5.72
C ARG A 28 -37.53 -14.72 -6.86
N ASN A 29 -37.01 -15.14 -8.00
CA ASN A 29 -37.79 -15.40 -9.21
C ASN A 29 -37.83 -16.89 -9.52
N PRO A 30 -39.00 -17.41 -9.93
CA PRO A 30 -39.05 -18.68 -10.64
C PRO A 30 -38.35 -18.54 -11.99
N GLY A 31 -37.67 -19.61 -12.40
CA GLY A 31 -36.90 -19.69 -13.63
C GLY A 31 -35.43 -19.32 -13.49
N LEU A 32 -34.62 -19.95 -14.32
CA LEU A 32 -33.21 -19.63 -14.54
C LEU A 32 -33.05 -18.46 -15.53
N MET A 33 -31.91 -17.80 -15.45
CA MET A 33 -31.48 -16.74 -16.35
C MET A 33 -31.31 -17.28 -17.78
N ARG A 34 -31.68 -16.45 -18.76
CA ARG A 34 -31.49 -16.77 -20.19
C ARG A 34 -30.07 -16.50 -20.71
N ILE A 35 -29.28 -15.80 -19.92
CA ILE A 35 -27.88 -15.47 -20.18
C ILE A 35 -27.07 -15.76 -18.91
N PRO A 36 -25.77 -16.07 -19.02
CA PRO A 36 -24.90 -16.24 -17.86
C PRO A 36 -24.95 -15.04 -16.91
N VAL A 37 -24.88 -15.29 -15.61
CA VAL A 37 -24.87 -14.24 -14.57
C VAL A 37 -23.79 -13.19 -14.82
N GLN A 38 -22.58 -13.60 -15.21
CA GLN A 38 -21.49 -12.64 -15.48
C GLN A 38 -21.82 -11.69 -16.65
N GLU A 39 -22.47 -12.21 -17.70
CA GLU A 39 -22.87 -11.41 -18.85
C GLU A 39 -24.01 -10.45 -18.49
N ALA A 40 -24.96 -10.90 -17.67
CA ALA A 40 -26.03 -10.05 -17.14
C ALA A 40 -25.48 -8.87 -16.30
N ILE A 41 -24.42 -9.09 -15.53
CA ILE A 41 -23.76 -8.05 -14.73
C ILE A 41 -22.96 -7.08 -15.61
N ALA A 42 -22.26 -7.58 -16.63
CA ALA A 42 -21.50 -6.74 -17.57
C ALA A 42 -22.41 -5.85 -18.42
N GLY A 43 -23.62 -6.34 -18.75
CA GLY A 43 -24.60 -5.63 -19.55
C GLY A 43 -24.34 -5.71 -21.06
N GLY A 44 -25.16 -5.02 -21.84
CA GLY A 44 -25.03 -4.95 -23.31
C GLY A 44 -25.72 -6.09 -24.07
N ASN A 45 -25.88 -7.27 -23.46
CA ASN A 45 -26.72 -8.35 -23.98
C ASN A 45 -27.87 -8.63 -23.00
N SER A 46 -29.09 -8.74 -23.52
CA SER A 46 -30.27 -8.98 -22.68
C SER A 46 -31.33 -9.74 -23.44
N GLN A 47 -31.76 -10.86 -22.86
CA GLN A 47 -32.87 -11.65 -23.37
C GLN A 47 -34.02 -11.63 -22.35
N CYS A 48 -35.03 -10.81 -22.63
CA CYS A 48 -36.21 -10.70 -21.78
C CYS A 48 -37.08 -11.97 -21.88
N ARG A 49 -37.54 -12.49 -20.72
CA ARG A 49 -38.45 -13.65 -20.68
C ARG A 49 -39.85 -13.27 -21.11
N ASN A 50 -40.34 -12.13 -20.62
CA ASN A 50 -41.66 -11.61 -20.89
C ASN A 50 -41.58 -10.24 -21.58
N PRO A 51 -41.28 -10.18 -22.90
CA PRO A 51 -41.14 -8.91 -23.63
C PRO A 51 -42.37 -8.01 -23.54
N ALA A 52 -43.57 -8.59 -23.54
CA ALA A 52 -44.82 -7.84 -23.43
C ALA A 52 -44.94 -7.11 -22.08
N ILE A 53 -44.61 -7.78 -20.97
CA ILE A 53 -44.61 -7.20 -19.63
C ILE A 53 -43.55 -6.09 -19.53
N HIS A 54 -42.35 -6.34 -20.06
CA HIS A 54 -41.30 -5.33 -20.11
C HIS A 54 -41.74 -4.09 -20.92
N GLN A 55 -42.39 -4.30 -22.07
CA GLN A 55 -42.92 -3.21 -22.90
C GLN A 55 -44.01 -2.40 -22.18
N MET A 56 -44.88 -3.05 -21.39
CA MET A 56 -45.85 -2.35 -20.56
C MET A 56 -45.15 -1.41 -19.56
N PHE A 57 -44.13 -1.89 -18.85
CA PHE A 57 -43.35 -1.06 -17.93
C PHE A 57 -42.60 0.09 -18.63
N LEU A 58 -42.13 -0.12 -19.85
CA LEU A 58 -41.49 0.92 -20.65
C LEU A 58 -42.49 2.02 -21.05
N ASN A 59 -43.71 1.64 -21.46
CA ASN A 59 -44.76 2.58 -21.85
C ASN A 59 -45.20 3.52 -20.71
N ILE A 60 -45.13 3.05 -19.46
CA ILE A 60 -45.46 3.84 -18.27
C ILE A 60 -44.24 4.49 -17.61
N GLY A 61 -43.06 4.42 -18.25
CA GLY A 61 -41.84 5.07 -17.77
C GLY A 61 -41.19 4.42 -16.53
N LEU A 62 -41.53 3.16 -16.21
CA LEU A 62 -40.95 2.42 -15.08
C LEU A 62 -39.78 1.50 -15.49
N SER A 63 -39.50 1.34 -16.79
CA SER A 63 -38.38 0.55 -17.31
C SER A 63 -37.49 1.34 -18.26
N GLU A 64 -36.26 0.86 -18.43
CA GLU A 64 -35.27 1.39 -19.37
C GLU A 64 -35.09 0.46 -20.58
N LYS A 65 -34.10 0.75 -21.44
CA LYS A 65 -33.70 -0.15 -22.52
C LYS A 65 -33.24 -1.50 -21.94
N ALA A 66 -33.57 -2.59 -22.63
CA ALA A 66 -33.16 -3.93 -22.22
C ALA A 66 -31.63 -4.01 -22.04
N GLY A 67 -31.18 -4.61 -20.93
CA GLY A 67 -29.75 -4.84 -20.66
C GLY A 67 -29.02 -3.81 -19.81
N SER A 68 -29.65 -2.70 -19.41
CA SER A 68 -29.07 -1.75 -18.44
C SER A 68 -29.47 -2.03 -16.99
N GLY A 69 -30.55 -2.77 -16.77
CA GLY A 69 -31.18 -2.90 -15.45
C GLY A 69 -30.29 -3.49 -14.37
N ILE A 70 -29.68 -4.66 -14.61
CA ILE A 70 -28.76 -5.30 -13.65
C ILE A 70 -27.49 -4.45 -13.43
N PRO A 71 -26.77 -3.99 -14.48
CA PRO A 71 -25.62 -3.10 -14.30
C PRO A 71 -25.95 -1.85 -13.46
N LYS A 72 -27.13 -1.27 -13.68
CA LYS A 72 -27.57 -0.09 -12.93
C LYS A 72 -27.81 -0.37 -11.44
N ILE A 73 -28.38 -1.53 -11.11
CA ILE A 73 -28.52 -1.98 -9.71
C ILE A 73 -27.15 -2.07 -9.04
N TYR A 74 -26.17 -2.72 -9.70
CA TYR A 74 -24.80 -2.81 -9.18
C TYR A 74 -24.15 -1.42 -8.99
N SER A 75 -24.27 -0.54 -9.98
CA SER A 75 -23.73 0.83 -9.90
C SER A 75 -24.37 1.67 -8.79
N ASN A 76 -25.68 1.51 -8.55
CA ASN A 76 -26.38 2.24 -7.50
C ASN A 76 -25.93 1.75 -6.11
N CYS A 77 -25.81 0.45 -5.89
CA CYS A 77 -25.28 -0.09 -4.64
C CYS A 77 -23.87 0.44 -4.36
N ARG A 78 -23.02 0.50 -5.40
CA ARG A 78 -21.69 1.10 -5.33
C ARG A 78 -21.72 2.56 -4.89
N SER A 79 -22.57 3.36 -5.53
CA SER A 79 -22.69 4.79 -5.24
C SER A 79 -23.12 5.09 -3.79
N GLN A 80 -23.80 4.13 -3.15
CA GLN A 80 -24.24 4.19 -1.77
C GLN A 80 -23.22 3.57 -0.79
N ASN A 81 -22.06 3.11 -1.28
CA ASN A 81 -21.05 2.35 -0.53
C ASN A 81 -21.59 1.05 0.10
N TRP A 82 -22.63 0.48 -0.52
CA TRP A 82 -23.18 -0.80 -0.10
C TRP A 82 -22.37 -1.95 -0.68
N GLN A 83 -22.49 -3.11 -0.04
CA GLN A 83 -21.92 -4.35 -0.58
C GLN A 83 -22.47 -4.62 -2.00
N PRO A 84 -21.63 -5.17 -2.90
CA PRO A 84 -22.09 -5.53 -4.24
C PRO A 84 -23.25 -6.53 -4.14
N PRO A 85 -24.32 -6.35 -4.93
CA PRO A 85 -25.42 -7.30 -4.99
C PRO A 85 -24.94 -8.73 -5.24
N HIS A 86 -25.63 -9.69 -4.64
CA HIS A 86 -25.38 -11.11 -4.89
C HIS A 86 -26.48 -11.68 -5.78
N LEU A 87 -26.16 -11.85 -7.07
CA LEU A 87 -27.02 -12.48 -8.07
C LEU A 87 -26.54 -13.90 -8.32
N TYR A 88 -27.40 -14.89 -8.12
CA TYR A 88 -27.07 -16.31 -8.30
C TYR A 88 -28.29 -17.16 -8.63
N GLU A 89 -28.05 -18.38 -9.10
CA GLU A 89 -29.07 -19.32 -9.53
C GLU A 89 -29.03 -20.59 -8.69
N LYS A 90 -30.19 -21.08 -8.27
CA LYS A 90 -30.35 -22.39 -7.64
C LYS A 90 -30.90 -23.36 -8.67
N HIS A 91 -30.00 -24.06 -9.37
CA HIS A 91 -30.36 -24.95 -10.48
C HIS A 91 -31.34 -26.07 -10.08
N GLU A 92 -31.18 -26.66 -8.88
CA GLU A 92 -32.05 -27.73 -8.38
C GLU A 92 -33.51 -27.28 -8.22
N LEU A 93 -33.72 -26.01 -7.89
CA LEU A 93 -35.04 -25.42 -7.70
C LEU A 93 -35.50 -24.62 -8.92
N GLY A 94 -34.64 -24.46 -9.93
CA GLY A 94 -34.92 -23.60 -11.09
C GLY A 94 -35.19 -22.15 -10.71
N GLN A 95 -34.47 -21.59 -9.73
CA GLN A 95 -34.73 -20.24 -9.20
C GLN A 95 -33.57 -19.28 -9.42
N THR A 96 -33.89 -18.01 -9.68
CA THR A 96 -32.92 -16.91 -9.72
C THR A 96 -33.11 -16.02 -8.51
N LEU A 97 -32.01 -15.68 -7.81
CA LEU A 97 -32.03 -14.87 -6.60
C LEU A 97 -31.13 -13.65 -6.76
N LEU A 98 -31.64 -12.49 -6.34
CA LEU A 98 -30.89 -11.24 -6.23
C LEU A 98 -31.00 -10.73 -4.80
N GLU A 99 -29.86 -10.63 -4.13
CA GLU A 99 -29.74 -10.18 -2.76
C GLU A 99 -29.06 -8.80 -2.72
N LEU A 100 -29.75 -7.81 -2.16
CA LEU A 100 -29.24 -6.46 -1.94
C LEU A 100 -28.98 -6.27 -0.45
N ARG A 101 -27.70 -6.23 -0.05
CA ARG A 101 -27.31 -5.90 1.32
C ARG A 101 -27.06 -4.40 1.41
N MET A 102 -27.86 -3.71 2.23
CA MET A 102 -27.77 -2.27 2.49
C MET A 102 -26.75 -1.95 3.61
N VAL A 103 -25.86 -2.91 3.91
CA VAL A 103 -24.77 -2.73 4.87
C VAL A 103 -23.72 -1.84 4.22
N ASN A 104 -23.48 -0.67 4.80
CA ASN A 104 -22.40 0.22 4.40
C ASN A 104 -21.06 -0.49 4.68
N ILE A 105 -20.19 -0.56 3.68
CA ILE A 105 -18.84 -1.10 3.86
C ILE A 105 -18.04 -0.22 4.84
N LEU A 106 -18.45 1.04 4.98
CA LEU A 106 -17.91 1.96 5.98
C LEU A 106 -18.73 1.86 7.27
N SER A 107 -18.05 1.58 8.38
CA SER A 107 -18.67 1.68 9.69
C SER A 107 -19.17 3.12 9.91
N PRO A 108 -20.35 3.30 10.55
CA PRO A 108 -20.91 4.64 10.77
C PRO A 108 -19.95 5.53 11.57
N GLU A 109 -19.13 4.95 12.44
CA GLU A 109 -18.09 5.65 13.20
C GLU A 109 -17.01 6.21 12.27
N LEU A 110 -16.54 5.44 11.29
CA LEU A 110 -15.51 5.85 10.34
C LEU A 110 -16.07 6.90 9.36
N HIS A 111 -17.34 6.76 8.97
CA HIS A 111 -18.02 7.78 8.18
C HIS A 111 -18.13 9.10 8.93
N GLN A 112 -18.49 9.07 10.21
CA GLN A 112 -18.55 10.26 11.04
C GLN A 112 -17.17 10.90 11.22
N GLN A 113 -16.13 10.11 11.49
CA GLN A 113 -14.75 10.58 11.56
C GLN A 113 -14.30 11.26 10.25
N LEU A 114 -14.65 10.70 9.09
CA LEU A 114 -14.35 11.31 7.79
C LEU A 114 -15.10 12.63 7.58
N VAL A 115 -16.35 12.73 8.02
CA VAL A 115 -17.14 13.97 7.95
C VAL A 115 -16.58 15.02 8.91
N ASP A 116 -16.15 14.63 10.10
CA ASP A 116 -15.55 15.53 11.08
C ASP A 116 -14.18 16.05 10.60
N LEU A 117 -13.37 15.20 9.96
CA LEU A 117 -12.05 15.55 9.43
C LEU A 117 -12.10 16.39 8.14
N PHE A 118 -13.04 16.12 7.24
CA PHE A 118 -13.07 16.70 5.89
C PHE A 118 -14.26 17.65 5.63
N GLY A 119 -15.16 17.77 6.59
CA GLY A 119 -16.36 18.60 6.53
C GLY A 119 -17.41 18.11 5.53
N GLU A 120 -18.45 18.92 5.33
CA GLU A 120 -19.57 18.63 4.41
C GLU A 120 -19.13 18.47 2.93
N ASN A 121 -17.95 19.00 2.56
CA ASN A 121 -17.38 18.84 1.22
C ASN A 121 -17.10 17.37 0.89
N TYR A 122 -16.83 16.51 1.89
CA TYR A 122 -16.65 15.07 1.72
C TYR A 122 -17.90 14.40 1.12
N LYS A 123 -19.10 14.83 1.52
CA LYS A 123 -20.38 14.31 1.00
C LYS A 123 -20.64 14.70 -0.46
N GLN A 124 -19.91 15.65 -1.01
CA GLN A 124 -20.00 16.06 -2.42
C GLN A 124 -18.94 15.38 -3.30
N LEU A 125 -17.93 14.73 -2.71
CA LEU A 125 -16.90 14.02 -3.47
C LEU A 125 -17.46 12.79 -4.17
N SER A 126 -16.85 12.43 -5.31
CA SER A 126 -17.16 11.20 -6.05
C SER A 126 -16.79 9.96 -5.26
N GLU A 127 -17.41 8.82 -5.58
CA GLU A 127 -17.18 7.53 -4.92
C GLU A 127 -15.68 7.16 -4.89
N LEU A 128 -15.02 7.26 -6.05
CA LEU A 128 -13.58 7.04 -6.18
C LEU A 128 -12.76 7.87 -5.17
N LYS A 129 -13.10 9.15 -5.01
CA LYS A 129 -12.41 10.04 -4.07
C LYS A 129 -12.67 9.66 -2.62
N ARG A 130 -13.89 9.23 -2.28
CA ARG A 130 -14.22 8.75 -0.93
C ARG A 130 -13.46 7.48 -0.60
N THR A 131 -13.42 6.50 -1.51
CA THR A 131 -12.66 5.27 -1.34
C THR A 131 -11.18 5.58 -1.11
N ILE A 132 -10.60 6.50 -1.88
CA ILE A 132 -9.21 6.94 -1.67
C ILE A 132 -9.01 7.52 -0.25
N LEU A 133 -9.92 8.36 0.24
CA LEU A 133 -9.83 8.95 1.58
C LEU A 133 -10.02 7.91 2.69
N VAL A 134 -10.93 6.96 2.51
CA VAL A 134 -11.09 5.82 3.43
C VAL A 134 -9.79 5.03 3.50
N THR A 135 -9.21 4.67 2.35
CA THR A 135 -7.91 3.98 2.29
C THR A 135 -6.81 4.79 2.96
N ALA A 136 -6.84 6.12 2.82
CA ALA A 136 -5.88 7.01 3.46
C ALA A 136 -5.97 6.96 4.99
N VAL A 137 -7.19 6.93 5.55
CA VAL A 137 -7.42 6.79 7.00
C VAL A 137 -7.02 5.40 7.50
N THR A 138 -7.34 4.34 6.75
CA THR A 138 -7.08 2.97 7.21
C THR A 138 -5.63 2.52 7.04
N GLU A 139 -4.95 2.92 5.96
CA GLU A 139 -3.61 2.42 5.60
C GLU A 139 -2.49 3.41 5.91
N SER A 140 -2.79 4.61 6.43
CA SER A 140 -1.86 5.73 6.71
C SER A 140 -1.15 6.31 5.47
N TRP A 141 -0.72 5.47 4.53
CA TRP A 141 -0.17 5.84 3.23
C TRP A 141 -0.47 4.76 2.19
N PHE A 142 -0.54 5.14 0.92
CA PHE A 142 -0.79 4.21 -0.18
C PHE A 142 -0.15 4.70 -1.49
N ASN A 143 -0.02 3.79 -2.46
CA ASN A 143 0.47 4.11 -3.80
C ASN A 143 -0.65 4.01 -4.85
N HIS A 144 -0.36 4.43 -6.09
CA HIS A 144 -1.33 4.37 -7.18
C HIS A 144 -1.82 2.94 -7.47
N GLU A 145 -0.91 1.96 -7.45
CA GLU A 145 -1.23 0.55 -7.72
C GLU A 145 -2.24 -0.02 -6.70
N ARG A 146 -2.11 0.39 -5.42
CA ARG A 146 -3.02 0.00 -4.34
C ARG A 146 -4.44 0.45 -4.61
N ILE A 147 -4.66 1.71 -4.99
CA ILE A 147 -6.00 2.22 -5.31
C ILE A 147 -6.59 1.53 -6.53
N CYS A 148 -5.78 1.25 -7.56
CA CYS A 148 -6.23 0.46 -8.71
C CYS A 148 -6.62 -0.98 -8.33
N SER A 149 -6.04 -1.56 -7.28
CA SER A 149 -6.44 -2.89 -6.80
C SER A 149 -7.77 -2.88 -6.03
N LEU A 150 -8.12 -1.75 -5.41
CA LEU A 150 -9.33 -1.58 -4.61
C LEU A 150 -10.53 -1.06 -5.42
N THR A 151 -10.29 -0.52 -6.61
CA THR A 151 -11.31 0.13 -7.43
C THR A 151 -11.33 -0.48 -8.82
N SER A 152 -12.51 -0.59 -9.43
CA SER A 152 -12.64 -1.07 -10.82
C SER A 152 -12.55 0.05 -11.86
N GLU A 153 -12.12 1.24 -11.44
CA GLU A 153 -12.06 2.43 -12.29
C GLU A 153 -10.80 2.43 -13.16
N HIS A 154 -10.84 3.16 -14.27
CA HIS A 154 -9.68 3.27 -15.16
C HIS A 154 -8.51 4.02 -14.51
N THR A 155 -7.27 3.58 -14.80
CA THR A 155 -6.02 4.17 -14.30
C THR A 155 -5.93 5.69 -14.47
N ARG A 156 -6.48 6.23 -15.57
CA ARG A 156 -6.51 7.67 -15.84
C ARG A 156 -7.38 8.41 -14.83
N GLU A 157 -8.55 7.88 -14.51
CA GLU A 157 -9.48 8.46 -13.52
C GLU A 157 -8.87 8.44 -12.12
N VAL A 158 -8.18 7.36 -11.76
CA VAL A 158 -7.44 7.26 -10.49
C VAL A 158 -6.37 8.36 -10.40
N THR A 159 -5.59 8.57 -11.47
CA THR A 159 -4.56 9.60 -11.50
C THR A 159 -5.15 11.01 -11.37
N LEU A 160 -6.26 11.28 -12.08
CA LEU A 160 -6.98 12.55 -11.99
C LEU A 160 -7.56 12.78 -10.58
N ALA A 161 -8.21 11.78 -10.01
CA ALA A 161 -8.78 11.86 -8.66
C ALA A 161 -7.71 12.15 -7.60
N LEU A 162 -6.54 11.48 -7.68
CA LEU A 162 -5.42 11.75 -6.79
C LEU A 162 -4.88 13.18 -6.93
N SER A 163 -4.72 13.66 -8.17
CA SER A 163 -4.28 15.04 -8.41
C SER A 163 -5.25 16.08 -7.84
N GLN A 164 -6.55 15.83 -8.00
CA GLN A 164 -7.62 16.71 -7.50
C GLN A 164 -7.67 16.72 -5.96
N LEU A 165 -7.52 15.56 -5.33
CA LEU A 165 -7.49 15.45 -3.87
C LEU A 165 -6.24 16.12 -3.26
N VAL A 166 -5.10 16.06 -3.95
CA VAL A 166 -3.89 16.79 -3.55
C VAL A 166 -4.10 18.31 -3.72
N SER A 167 -4.64 18.76 -4.86
CA SER A 167 -4.90 20.20 -5.07
C SER A 167 -5.94 20.77 -4.11
N ALA A 168 -6.92 19.96 -3.71
CA ALA A 168 -7.94 20.33 -2.73
C ALA A 168 -7.42 20.29 -1.28
N GLY A 169 -6.18 19.84 -1.07
CA GLY A 169 -5.53 19.82 0.23
C GLY A 169 -5.95 18.68 1.16
N TYR A 170 -6.65 17.65 0.63
CA TYR A 170 -7.02 16.46 1.38
C TYR A 170 -5.85 15.48 1.56
N LEU A 171 -4.98 15.39 0.55
CA LEU A 171 -3.84 14.49 0.53
C LEU A 171 -2.54 15.25 0.29
N ASN A 172 -1.45 14.77 0.88
CA ASN A 172 -0.10 15.14 0.50
C ASN A 172 0.52 14.02 -0.34
N SER A 173 1.42 14.39 -1.25
CA SER A 173 2.17 13.41 -2.05
C SER A 173 3.65 13.50 -1.74
N ALA A 174 4.28 12.36 -1.49
CA ALA A 174 5.72 12.24 -1.23
C ALA A 174 6.38 11.29 -2.25
N GLY A 175 7.65 11.54 -2.56
CA GLY A 175 8.44 10.75 -3.51
C GLY A 175 8.38 11.23 -4.98
N LYS A 176 9.19 10.60 -5.84
CA LYS A 176 9.33 10.93 -7.27
C LYS A 176 8.92 9.74 -8.17
N HIS A 177 8.28 10.04 -9.30
CA HIS A 177 7.89 9.08 -10.35
C HIS A 177 7.16 7.82 -9.85
N LYS A 178 7.74 6.62 -10.05
CA LYS A 178 7.14 5.32 -9.69
C LYS A 178 7.07 5.07 -8.17
N GLY A 179 7.80 5.85 -7.36
CA GLY A 179 7.74 5.79 -5.89
C GLY A 179 6.80 6.82 -5.28
N LYS A 180 5.90 7.43 -6.06
CA LYS A 180 4.98 8.45 -5.55
C LYS A 180 3.92 7.81 -4.66
N ILE A 181 3.93 8.20 -3.39
CA ILE A 181 2.96 7.79 -2.39
C ILE A 181 2.07 8.96 -2.00
N TYR A 182 0.90 8.64 -1.49
CA TYR A 182 -0.10 9.59 -1.01
C TYR A 182 -0.45 9.25 0.44
N HIS A 183 -0.63 10.29 1.25
CA HIS A 183 -0.98 10.16 2.67
C HIS A 183 -1.85 11.35 3.09
N LEU A 184 -2.53 11.21 4.23
CA LEU A 184 -3.32 12.30 4.79
C LEU A 184 -2.41 13.43 5.26
N LYS A 185 -2.95 14.65 5.17
CA LYS A 185 -2.30 15.85 5.67
C LYS A 185 -2.18 15.77 7.20
N GLY A 186 -0.96 15.66 7.70
CA GLY A 186 -0.64 15.48 9.13
C GLY A 186 0.10 14.17 9.43
N ILE A 187 0.03 13.17 8.54
CA ILE A 187 0.82 11.95 8.67
C ILE A 187 2.18 12.21 7.99
N GLU A 188 3.27 12.27 8.74
CA GLU A 188 4.60 12.28 8.14
C GLU A 188 5.05 10.86 7.82
N VAL A 189 5.06 10.51 6.53
CA VAL A 189 5.65 9.25 6.09
C VAL A 189 7.17 9.43 6.05
N PRO A 190 7.95 8.53 6.69
CA PRO A 190 9.40 8.66 6.67
C PRO A 190 9.95 8.50 5.24
N THR A 191 10.50 9.59 4.72
CA THR A 191 11.31 9.61 3.49
C THR A 191 12.76 9.92 3.88
N PRO A 192 13.77 9.44 3.12
CA PRO A 192 15.18 9.69 3.43
C PRO A 192 15.52 11.18 3.59
N ASP A 193 14.78 12.05 2.90
CA ASP A 193 15.01 13.50 2.87
C ASP A 193 14.19 14.29 3.92
N ASN A 194 13.19 13.69 4.57
CA ASN A 194 12.30 14.37 5.52
C ASN A 194 12.78 14.21 6.98
N ASP A 195 12.40 15.15 7.85
CA ASP A 195 12.82 15.14 9.26
C ASP A 195 12.32 13.90 10.03
N ALA A 196 11.16 13.34 9.66
CA ALA A 196 10.71 12.03 10.14
C ALA A 196 11.64 10.87 9.73
N GLY A 197 12.28 10.92 8.55
CA GLY A 197 13.26 9.92 8.12
C GLY A 197 14.63 10.10 8.78
N LYS A 198 15.05 11.35 9.01
CA LYS A 198 16.26 11.68 9.78
C LYS A 198 16.13 11.34 11.27
N SER A 199 14.90 11.33 11.79
CA SER A 199 14.59 10.93 13.16
C SER A 199 14.56 9.41 13.38
N ILE A 200 14.72 8.60 12.32
CA ILE A 200 14.84 7.15 12.46
C ILE A 200 16.22 6.84 13.02
N SER A 201 16.28 6.40 14.27
CA SER A 201 17.49 5.86 14.87
C SER A 201 17.80 4.49 14.26
N PHE A 202 18.99 4.36 13.68
CA PHE A 202 19.50 3.08 13.21
C PHE A 202 20.45 2.51 14.27
N VAL A 203 20.48 1.18 14.40
CA VAL A 203 21.49 0.54 15.24
C VAL A 203 22.87 0.86 14.66
N ALA A 204 23.77 1.40 15.48
CA ALA A 204 25.13 1.64 15.05
C ALA A 204 25.86 0.29 14.94
N SER A 205 26.37 -0.06 13.75
CA SER A 205 27.28 -1.19 13.57
C SER A 205 28.72 -0.77 13.87
N PRO A 206 29.55 -1.63 14.50
CA PRO A 206 30.97 -1.36 14.76
C PRO A 206 31.80 -1.08 13.48
N SER A 207 31.28 -1.43 12.30
CA SER A 207 31.92 -1.15 11.01
C SER A 207 32.09 0.35 10.72
N ALA A 208 31.18 1.21 11.20
CA ALA A 208 31.27 2.65 10.97
C ALA A 208 32.42 3.31 11.78
N ALA A 209 32.79 2.73 12.92
CA ALA A 209 33.87 3.25 13.78
C ALA A 209 35.28 2.92 13.27
N GLN A 210 35.43 1.88 12.44
CA GLN A 210 36.75 1.43 11.97
C GLN A 210 37.28 2.19 10.75
N LEU A 211 36.46 3.02 10.09
CA LEU A 211 36.91 3.84 8.96
C LEU A 211 37.56 5.17 9.38
N SER A 212 37.50 5.55 10.67
CA SER A 212 38.05 6.83 11.17
C SER A 212 39.29 6.68 12.07
N LEU A 213 39.86 5.48 12.20
CA LEU A 213 41.01 5.20 13.07
C LEU A 213 42.36 5.11 12.35
N PHE A 214 42.39 5.28 11.03
CA PHE A 214 43.64 5.34 10.26
C PHE A 214 43.81 6.73 9.65
N GLU A 215 44.10 7.72 10.49
CA GLU A 215 44.96 8.82 10.03
C GLU A 215 46.37 8.25 9.81
N PRO A 216 47.01 8.44 8.66
CA PRO A 216 48.41 8.10 8.50
C PRO A 216 49.24 9.14 9.26
N GLU A 217 49.81 8.74 10.40
CA GLU A 217 50.90 9.45 11.06
C GLU A 217 52.03 9.78 10.04
N PRO A 218 52.60 11.00 10.08
CA PRO A 218 53.63 11.42 9.15
C PRO A 218 54.98 10.82 9.55
N THR A 219 55.32 9.64 9.05
CA THR A 219 56.67 9.11 9.20
C THR A 219 57.58 9.69 8.13
N THR A 220 58.52 10.50 8.59
CA THR A 220 59.69 11.03 7.88
C THR A 220 60.62 9.94 7.33
N LEU A 221 61.34 10.33 6.26
CA LEU A 221 62.63 9.83 5.73
C LEU A 221 62.60 8.99 4.42
N VAL A 222 62.88 9.71 3.31
CA VAL A 222 63.52 9.32 2.03
C VAL A 222 64.84 8.51 2.21
N PRO A 223 65.47 7.85 1.19
CA PRO A 223 65.55 8.13 -0.28
C PRO A 223 65.44 6.86 -1.18
N ASP A 224 65.40 6.83 -2.52
CA ASP A 224 66.30 7.31 -3.60
C ASP A 224 65.62 6.85 -4.92
N LEU A 225 65.46 7.61 -6.01
CA LEU A 225 66.44 7.78 -7.10
C LEU A 225 65.84 8.69 -8.22
N LYS A 226 66.76 9.40 -8.87
CA LYS A 226 66.66 10.51 -9.83
C LYS A 226 66.05 10.16 -11.19
N ASN A 227 65.39 11.14 -11.84
CA ASN A 227 65.88 11.72 -13.12
C ASN A 227 65.08 12.95 -13.60
N ASP A 228 65.81 14.08 -13.67
CA ASP A 228 65.84 15.19 -14.64
C ASP A 228 64.66 15.51 -15.60
N ALA A 229 63.98 16.63 -15.28
CA ALA A 229 63.52 17.83 -16.05
C ALA A 229 63.34 17.84 -17.61
N PRO A 230 62.72 18.88 -18.25
CA PRO A 230 62.13 20.13 -17.70
C PRO A 230 60.78 20.63 -18.29
N ASP A 231 60.22 21.65 -17.61
CA ASP A 231 59.46 22.84 -18.06
C ASP A 231 58.36 22.78 -19.15
N LEU A 232 57.14 23.21 -18.76
CA LEU A 232 56.53 24.50 -19.20
C LEU A 232 55.09 24.65 -18.67
N VAL A 233 54.90 25.61 -17.76
CA VAL A 233 53.60 26.25 -17.48
C VAL A 233 53.30 27.30 -18.57
N PRO A 234 52.03 27.61 -18.87
CA PRO A 234 51.33 28.70 -18.17
C PRO A 234 49.86 28.35 -17.82
N ASP A 235 49.43 28.53 -16.57
CA ASP A 235 48.84 29.74 -15.99
C ASP A 235 47.49 30.13 -16.63
N LEU A 236 46.40 29.83 -15.90
CA LEU A 236 45.13 30.57 -15.93
C LEU A 236 44.39 30.30 -14.62
N LYS A 237 44.62 31.20 -13.67
CA LYS A 237 43.80 31.45 -12.48
C LYS A 237 42.35 31.69 -12.90
N HIS A 238 41.37 31.12 -12.18
CA HIS A 238 40.17 31.83 -11.75
C HIS A 238 39.54 31.14 -10.54
N ASP A 239 39.22 31.99 -9.57
CA ASP A 239 38.75 31.73 -8.21
C ASP A 239 37.48 30.88 -8.13
N VAL A 240 37.49 29.91 -7.21
CA VAL A 240 36.25 29.35 -6.63
C VAL A 240 36.17 29.82 -5.18
N PRO A 241 35.08 30.50 -4.75
CA PRO A 241 35.01 31.06 -3.42
C PRO A 241 34.80 30.00 -2.35
N ASP A 242 35.52 30.21 -1.26
CA ASP A 242 35.32 29.65 0.07
C ASP A 242 33.85 29.79 0.50
N LEU A 243 33.16 28.66 0.69
CA LEU A 243 31.90 28.60 1.44
C LEU A 243 32.07 27.59 2.56
N ASN A 244 32.88 27.99 3.53
CA ASN A 244 32.78 27.54 4.90
C ASN A 244 31.39 27.95 5.44
N ARG A 245 30.42 27.03 5.39
CA ARG A 245 29.13 27.13 6.09
C ARG A 245 28.89 25.84 6.86
N ASN A 246 29.32 25.87 8.12
CA ASN A 246 28.76 25.17 9.28
C ASN A 246 27.58 24.24 8.94
N ALA A 247 27.89 22.98 8.66
CA ALA A 247 26.94 21.88 8.78
C ALA A 247 27.25 21.17 10.11
N PRO A 248 26.25 20.87 10.95
CA PRO A 248 26.49 20.31 12.27
C PRO A 248 27.11 18.93 12.11
N GLU A 249 28.27 18.73 12.72
CA GLU A 249 28.81 17.42 13.01
C GLU A 249 27.76 16.63 13.79
N SER A 250 27.10 15.69 13.14
CA SER A 250 26.42 14.58 13.80
C SER A 250 27.30 13.35 13.65
N THR A 251 28.50 13.44 14.25
CA THR A 251 29.30 12.29 14.64
C THR A 251 28.48 11.53 15.70
N SER A 252 27.64 10.59 15.27
CA SER A 252 27.00 9.65 16.20
C SER A 252 28.11 8.78 16.80
N SER A 253 28.64 9.21 17.94
CA SER A 253 29.61 8.47 18.74
C SER A 253 29.07 7.07 19.00
N PHE A 254 29.81 6.04 18.59
CA PHE A 254 29.50 4.65 18.87
C PHE A 254 29.60 4.43 20.39
N THR A 255 28.46 4.50 21.09
CA THR A 255 28.44 4.49 22.56
C THR A 255 28.63 3.09 23.12
N ALA A 256 28.97 2.98 24.40
CA ALA A 256 29.07 1.69 25.09
C ALA A 256 27.73 0.93 25.08
N GLU A 257 26.60 1.64 25.02
CA GLU A 257 25.25 1.08 24.91
C GLU A 257 25.02 0.45 23.53
N ASP A 258 25.48 1.11 22.46
CA ASP A 258 25.44 0.56 21.09
C ASP A 258 26.27 -0.72 20.96
N GLN A 259 27.43 -0.78 21.63
CA GLN A 259 28.28 -1.97 21.67
C GLN A 259 27.61 -3.15 22.37
N GLN A 260 26.92 -2.89 23.48
CA GLN A 260 26.21 -3.92 24.22
C GLN A 260 25.01 -4.45 23.41
N LEU A 261 24.22 -3.55 22.82
CA LEU A 261 23.08 -3.93 21.98
C LEU A 261 23.52 -4.73 20.75
N TRP A 262 24.63 -4.36 20.12
CA TRP A 262 25.21 -5.13 19.01
C TRP A 262 25.68 -6.53 19.42
N ALA A 263 26.24 -6.67 20.63
CA ALA A 263 26.65 -7.97 21.16
C ALA A 263 25.46 -8.90 21.43
N GLU A 264 24.35 -8.36 21.96
CA GLU A 264 23.11 -9.09 22.17
C GLU A 264 22.48 -9.55 20.85
N LEU A 265 22.45 -8.68 19.84
CA LEU A 265 21.97 -9.03 18.50
C LEU A 265 22.81 -10.14 17.86
N ARG A 266 24.15 -10.10 18.02
CA ARG A 266 25.04 -11.18 17.57
C ARG A 266 24.74 -12.50 18.29
N ALA A 267 24.45 -12.47 19.58
CA ALA A 267 24.08 -13.67 20.35
C ALA A 267 22.78 -14.29 19.82
N ILE A 268 21.78 -13.48 19.47
CA ILE A 268 20.51 -13.94 18.88
C ILE A 268 20.72 -14.53 17.47
N ALA A 269 21.68 -14.00 16.70
CA ALA A 269 21.97 -14.46 15.34
C ALA A 269 22.86 -15.72 15.28
N GLN A 270 23.58 -16.06 16.36
CA GLN A 270 24.44 -17.26 16.44
C GLN A 270 23.82 -18.56 15.94
N PRO A 271 22.57 -18.95 16.29
CA PRO A 271 21.98 -20.20 15.82
C PRO A 271 21.91 -20.31 14.29
N VAL A 272 21.75 -19.20 13.56
CA VAL A 272 21.76 -19.20 12.09
C VAL A 272 23.18 -19.22 11.52
N LEU A 273 24.15 -18.61 12.22
CA LEU A 273 25.55 -18.66 11.84
C LEU A 273 26.16 -20.07 12.02
N GLN A 274 25.72 -20.81 13.05
CA GLN A 274 26.21 -22.16 13.35
C GLN A 274 25.56 -23.26 12.50
N GLN A 275 24.51 -22.96 11.74
CA GLN A 275 23.92 -23.91 10.80
C GLN A 275 24.90 -24.24 9.67
N GLN A 276 25.36 -25.49 9.61
CA GLN A 276 26.18 -25.97 8.52
C GLN A 276 25.30 -26.29 7.29
N GLY A 277 25.61 -25.65 6.16
CA GLY A 277 24.94 -25.89 4.87
C GLY A 277 23.79 -24.92 4.57
N ARG A 278 22.72 -25.41 3.91
CA ARG A 278 21.59 -24.59 3.48
C ARG A 278 20.74 -24.21 4.70
N LYS A 279 20.85 -22.95 5.12
CA LYS A 279 20.04 -22.35 6.20
C LYS A 279 18.55 -22.59 5.99
N ASN A 280 17.87 -23.04 7.05
CA ASN A 280 16.45 -23.35 6.98
C ASN A 280 15.64 -22.06 6.85
N LYS A 281 14.74 -21.99 5.87
CA LYS A 281 13.98 -20.76 5.56
C LYS A 281 13.14 -20.21 6.72
N PRO A 282 12.30 -21.02 7.42
CA PRO A 282 11.51 -20.54 8.54
C PRO A 282 12.37 -20.08 9.73
N ASP A 283 13.47 -20.76 10.03
CA ASP A 283 14.35 -20.41 11.15
C ASP A 283 14.99 -19.04 10.93
N VAL A 284 15.45 -18.76 9.71
CA VAL A 284 15.98 -17.43 9.34
C VAL A 284 14.90 -16.35 9.43
N LYS A 285 13.67 -16.61 8.95
CA LYS A 285 12.56 -15.64 9.08
C LYS A 285 12.28 -15.31 10.55
N ASN A 286 12.19 -16.33 11.42
CA ASN A 286 11.93 -16.14 12.84
C ASN A 286 13.03 -15.33 13.53
N ILE A 287 14.29 -15.61 13.22
CA ILE A 287 15.42 -14.88 13.81
C ILE A 287 15.46 -13.43 13.32
N ILE A 288 15.12 -13.14 12.06
CA ILE A 288 14.98 -11.76 11.58
C ILE A 288 13.92 -11.00 12.40
N LEU A 289 12.78 -11.63 12.71
CA LEU A 289 11.74 -11.00 13.54
C LEU A 289 12.24 -10.72 14.96
N VAL A 290 12.94 -11.68 15.59
CA VAL A 290 13.50 -11.51 16.93
C VAL A 290 14.57 -10.40 16.95
N LEU A 291 15.44 -10.34 15.95
CA LEU A 291 16.45 -9.28 15.82
C LEU A 291 15.78 -7.90 15.68
N CYS A 292 14.78 -7.78 14.81
CA CYS A 292 14.06 -6.52 14.60
C CYS A 292 13.21 -6.12 15.82
N ALA A 293 12.70 -7.09 16.59
CA ALA A 293 11.99 -6.82 17.84
C ALA A 293 12.93 -6.38 18.97
N HIS A 294 14.11 -7.00 19.08
CA HIS A 294 15.12 -6.65 20.09
C HIS A 294 15.82 -5.32 19.78
N ALA A 295 15.92 -4.96 18.50
CA ALA A 295 16.43 -3.67 18.07
C ALA A 295 15.46 -2.51 18.29
N ALA A 296 14.18 -2.75 18.60
CA ALA A 296 13.20 -1.68 18.77
C ALA A 296 13.61 -0.72 19.93
N PRO A 297 13.52 0.61 19.74
CA PRO A 297 12.88 1.34 18.63
C PRO A 297 13.77 1.58 17.40
N ASN A 298 15.02 1.11 17.40
CA ASN A 298 15.98 1.32 16.33
C ASN A 298 15.70 0.40 15.12
N CYS A 299 15.94 0.90 13.91
CA CYS A 299 15.85 0.10 12.70
C CYS A 299 17.17 -0.60 12.39
N LEU A 300 17.11 -1.84 11.91
CA LEU A 300 18.29 -2.57 11.43
C LEU A 300 18.46 -2.38 9.92
N ARG A 301 19.64 -1.93 9.48
CA ARG A 301 19.91 -1.75 8.05
C ARG A 301 20.07 -3.11 7.36
N LEU A 302 19.90 -3.11 6.04
CA LEU A 302 20.17 -4.30 5.23
C LEU A 302 21.62 -4.80 5.39
N SER A 303 22.59 -3.89 5.49
CA SER A 303 24.00 -4.20 5.75
C SER A 303 24.19 -4.91 7.08
N ASP A 304 23.49 -4.46 8.11
CA ASP A 304 23.64 -4.91 9.48
C ASP A 304 23.04 -6.32 9.65
N LEU A 305 21.86 -6.55 9.06
CA LEU A 305 21.25 -7.88 9.02
C LEU A 305 22.10 -8.87 8.20
N ALA A 306 22.72 -8.41 7.12
CA ALA A 306 23.63 -9.24 6.31
C ALA A 306 24.89 -9.64 7.12
N GLU A 307 25.44 -8.73 7.91
CA GLU A 307 26.57 -9.01 8.81
C GLU A 307 26.17 -9.97 9.94
N LEU A 308 25.06 -9.68 10.64
CA LEU A 308 24.58 -10.49 11.75
C LEU A 308 24.25 -11.93 11.34
N LEU A 309 23.66 -12.11 10.16
CA LEU A 309 23.26 -13.43 9.67
C LEU A 309 24.33 -14.10 8.80
N GLY A 310 25.41 -13.40 8.44
CA GLY A 310 26.44 -13.89 7.50
C GLY A 310 25.84 -14.29 6.15
N MET A 311 25.07 -13.38 5.53
CA MET A 311 24.35 -13.62 4.27
C MET A 311 24.58 -12.49 3.27
N ASN A 312 24.46 -12.78 1.97
CA ASN A 312 24.50 -11.75 0.93
C ASN A 312 23.24 -10.85 1.02
N THR A 313 23.43 -9.54 0.97
CA THR A 313 22.38 -8.50 1.03
C THR A 313 21.26 -8.72 0.02
N GLU A 314 21.59 -9.13 -1.21
CA GLU A 314 20.61 -9.35 -2.28
C GLU A 314 19.78 -10.62 -2.06
N THR A 315 20.41 -11.68 -1.55
CA THR A 315 19.72 -12.94 -1.22
C THR A 315 18.76 -12.71 -0.04
N LEU A 316 19.20 -11.96 0.96
CA LEU A 316 18.40 -11.60 2.12
C LEU A 316 17.18 -10.75 1.73
N ARG A 317 17.39 -9.73 0.89
CA ARG A 317 16.32 -8.88 0.35
C ARG A 317 15.30 -9.70 -0.44
N ARG A 318 15.73 -10.44 -1.46
CA ARG A 318 14.83 -11.10 -2.41
C ARG A 318 14.04 -12.26 -1.81
N HIS A 319 14.67 -13.07 -0.95
CA HIS A 319 14.08 -14.34 -0.49
C HIS A 319 13.46 -14.30 0.91
N TYR A 320 13.78 -13.29 1.72
CA TYR A 320 13.32 -13.20 3.10
C TYR A 320 12.58 -11.88 3.37
N LEU A 321 13.26 -10.74 3.20
CA LEU A 321 12.73 -9.44 3.60
C LEU A 321 11.56 -9.00 2.70
N SER A 322 11.68 -9.08 1.37
CA SER A 322 10.58 -8.69 0.47
C SER A 322 9.30 -9.53 0.69
N PRO A 323 9.37 -10.87 0.83
CA PRO A 323 8.21 -11.68 1.23
C PRO A 323 7.62 -11.29 2.59
N MET A 324 8.47 -11.05 3.60
CA MET A 324 8.01 -10.72 4.96
C MET A 324 7.33 -9.36 5.03
N VAL A 325 7.79 -8.38 4.24
CA VAL A 325 7.10 -7.08 4.10
C VAL A 325 5.75 -7.25 3.41
N LYS A 326 5.67 -8.11 2.38
CA LYS A 326 4.40 -8.41 1.70
C LYS A 326 3.41 -9.15 2.60
N GLU A 327 3.90 -10.01 3.49
CA GLU A 327 3.14 -10.71 4.54
C GLU A 327 2.85 -9.83 5.76
N GLN A 328 3.21 -8.53 5.74
CA GLN A 328 3.03 -7.55 6.84
C GLN A 328 3.69 -7.95 8.17
N GLN A 329 4.74 -8.78 8.12
CA GLN A 329 5.51 -9.20 9.29
C GLN A 329 6.64 -8.21 9.63
N LEU A 330 7.08 -7.42 8.65
CA LEU A 330 8.12 -6.39 8.80
C LEU A 330 7.69 -5.12 8.09
N TYR A 331 8.09 -3.98 8.64
CA TYR A 331 7.90 -2.65 8.07
C TYR A 331 9.25 -2.07 7.61
N LEU A 332 9.21 -1.31 6.51
CA LEU A 332 10.37 -0.60 5.98
C LEU A 332 10.55 0.72 6.73
N ALA A 333 11.80 1.07 7.06
CA ALA A 333 12.14 2.38 7.61
C ALA A 333 11.83 3.50 6.60
N PHE A 334 12.10 3.27 5.31
CA PHE A 334 11.75 4.16 4.21
C PHE A 334 10.80 3.45 3.24
N PRO A 335 9.49 3.41 3.52
CA PRO A 335 8.51 2.77 2.64
C PRO A 335 8.45 3.40 1.24
N THR A 336 8.87 4.66 1.14
CA THR A 336 8.84 5.48 -0.07
C THR A 336 9.93 5.15 -1.09
N VAL A 337 11.07 4.61 -0.63
CA VAL A 337 12.19 4.20 -1.49
C VAL A 337 12.63 2.80 -1.08
N PRO A 338 11.91 1.73 -1.48
CA PRO A 338 12.18 0.37 -1.03
C PRO A 338 13.62 -0.12 -1.29
N ASN A 339 14.26 0.40 -2.34
CA ASN A 339 15.61 0.02 -2.78
C ASN A 339 16.72 0.95 -2.25
N HIS A 340 16.43 1.84 -1.29
CA HIS A 340 17.44 2.75 -0.74
C HIS A 340 18.62 1.95 -0.12
N PRO A 341 19.88 2.38 -0.31
CA PRO A 341 21.05 1.70 0.27
C PRO A 341 21.01 1.65 1.80
N GLU A 342 20.46 2.67 2.45
CA GLU A 342 20.32 2.73 3.92
C GLU A 342 18.96 2.21 4.42
N GLN A 343 18.25 1.40 3.62
CA GLN A 343 16.95 0.88 4.03
C GLN A 343 17.05 0.08 5.34
N GLY A 344 16.18 0.43 6.28
CA GLY A 344 16.01 -0.25 7.56
C GLY A 344 14.77 -1.13 7.60
N TYR A 345 14.80 -2.12 8.50
CA TYR A 345 13.68 -3.01 8.77
C TYR A 345 13.35 -2.96 10.26
N THR A 346 12.07 -2.92 10.58
CA THR A 346 11.55 -2.89 11.95
C THR A 346 10.26 -3.72 12.05
N THR A 347 9.90 -4.16 13.25
CA THR A 347 8.62 -4.83 13.53
C THR A 347 7.49 -3.86 13.86
N GLN A 348 7.80 -2.59 14.12
CA GLN A 348 6.82 -1.55 14.44
C GLN A 348 6.58 -0.63 13.24
N ASN A 349 5.34 -0.15 13.08
CA ASN A 349 5.02 0.81 12.04
C ASN A 349 5.49 2.21 12.47
N ASN A 350 6.55 2.73 11.84
CA ASN A 350 7.17 4.02 12.19
C ASN A 350 6.37 5.26 11.73
N THR A 351 5.13 5.12 11.25
CA THR A 351 4.25 6.27 11.03
C THR A 351 3.83 6.85 12.38
N LYS A 352 4.41 8.01 12.74
CA LYS A 352 3.89 8.83 13.84
C LYS A 352 2.53 9.39 13.43
N LEU A 353 1.49 9.05 14.18
CA LEU A 353 0.27 9.85 14.24
C LEU A 353 0.52 10.91 15.32
N ASP A 354 0.66 12.17 14.91
CA ASP A 354 0.62 13.32 15.83
C ASP A 354 -0.83 13.69 16.19
#